data_AF-A0A3P7KEP3-F1
#
_entry.id   AF-A0A3P7KEP3-F1
#
_cell.length_a   1.000
_cell.length_b   1.000
_cell.length_c   1.000
_cell.angle_alpha   90.00
_cell.angle_beta   90.00
_cell.angle_gamma   90.00
#
_symmetry.space_group_name_H-M   'P 1'
#
loop_
_entity.id
_entity.type
_entity.pdbx_description
1 polymer ?
#
loop_
_entity_poly.entity_id
_entity_poly.type
_entity_poly.pdbx_seq_one_letter_code
_entity_poly.pdbx_strand_id
1 'polypeptide(L)'
;MTATSACPICQKQRPKRSQRLTTTDIPTNVILLSTLARYRIDLTLANKIFSRWERKIEHICISHLIEATFVLLREIQQLLGSPPENSLSTIPEDVLDEFVAHVRMYGSLIGNGFCLEREHVVEFFDTHYTKYHAEVLNLLGKDRQSIVDSEVVDAEVSHTLFRLRLLIFVYMIYVIMYFTLSQTLFIEISCTTSLSSKKKKITNCICLIVIYPFVVSLLLGLPKCIELLRT
;
A
#
# COMPACT_ATOMS: atom_id res chain seq x y z
N MET A 1 -9.26 -1.59 40.78
CA MET A 1 -9.87 -1.64 39.43
C MET A 1 -8.88 -1.06 38.43
N THR A 2 -8.40 -1.84 37.48
CA THR A 2 -7.51 -1.33 36.42
C THR A 2 -8.36 -0.65 35.36
N ALA A 3 -8.06 0.61 35.03
CA ALA A 3 -8.80 1.33 33.99
C ALA A 3 -8.58 0.63 32.64
N THR A 4 -9.68 0.29 31.96
CA THR A 4 -9.70 -0.28 30.61
C THR A 4 -10.27 0.74 29.64
N SER A 5 -9.91 0.63 28.37
CA SER A 5 -10.55 1.39 27.29
C SER A 5 -10.69 0.52 26.03
N ALA A 6 -11.68 0.80 25.19
CA ALA A 6 -11.90 0.07 23.94
C ALA A 6 -10.97 0.61 22.85
N CYS A 7 -10.24 -0.28 22.17
CA CYS A 7 -9.42 0.10 21.03
C CYS A 7 -10.29 0.32 19.78
N PRO A 8 -10.14 1.43 19.03
CA PRO A 8 -10.96 1.69 17.84
C PRO A 8 -10.72 0.71 16.69
N ILE A 9 -9.55 0.05 16.65
CA ILE A 9 -9.17 -0.90 15.59
C ILE A 9 -9.80 -2.27 15.82
N CYS A 10 -9.54 -2.89 16.98
CA CYS A 10 -10.05 -4.24 17.29
C CYS A 10 -11.33 -4.26 18.12
N GLN A 11 -11.82 -3.11 18.58
CA GLN A 11 -13.02 -2.94 19.43
C GLN A 11 -12.99 -3.68 20.77
N LYS A 12 -11.87 -4.31 21.13
CA LYS A 12 -11.69 -5.03 22.40
C LYS A 12 -11.33 -4.06 23.51
N GLN A 13 -11.90 -4.27 24.69
CA GLN A 13 -11.43 -3.62 25.91
C GLN A 13 -10.09 -4.22 26.33
N ARG A 14 -9.12 -3.36 26.57
CA ARG A 14 -7.79 -3.77 27.03
C ARG A 14 -7.35 -2.93 28.23
N PRO A 15 -6.48 -3.48 29.10
CA PRO A 15 -5.83 -2.70 30.13
C PRO A 15 -5.00 -1.56 29.53
N LYS A 16 -5.02 -0.37 30.15
CA LYS A 16 -4.24 0.79 29.68
C LYS A 16 -2.75 0.49 29.46
N ARG A 17 -2.14 -0.40 30.25
CA ARG A 17 -0.73 -0.83 30.07
C ARG A 17 -0.42 -1.51 28.74
N SER A 18 -1.43 -2.09 28.10
CA SER A 18 -1.32 -2.73 26.78
C SER A 18 -1.79 -1.84 25.63
N GLN A 19 -2.04 -0.57 25.95
CA GLN A 19 -2.50 0.44 25.02
C GLN A 19 -1.53 1.62 25.04
N ARG A 20 -1.49 2.36 23.95
CA ARG A 20 -0.90 3.69 23.90
C ARG A 20 -1.91 4.68 23.37
N LEU A 21 -1.63 5.96 23.57
CA LEU A 21 -2.39 7.02 22.92
C LEU A 21 -1.97 7.09 21.44
N THR A 22 -2.92 7.43 20.57
CA THR A 22 -2.63 7.82 19.20
C THR A 22 -1.73 9.05 19.18
N THR A 23 -0.91 9.18 18.15
CA THR A 23 -0.02 10.34 17.99
C THR A 23 -0.80 11.48 17.33
N THR A 24 -0.38 12.72 17.58
CA THR A 24 -0.78 13.86 16.75
C THR A 24 -0.01 13.89 15.43
N ASP A 25 1.06 13.10 15.33
CA ASP A 25 1.80 12.90 14.10
C ASP A 25 0.95 12.18 13.04
N ILE A 26 0.62 12.92 11.98
CA ILE A 26 -0.21 12.45 10.86
C ILE A 26 0.47 11.31 10.09
N PRO A 27 1.75 11.45 9.65
CA PRO A 27 2.45 10.38 8.95
C PRO A 27 2.41 9.03 9.68
N THR A 28 2.70 9.01 10.99
CA THR A 28 2.62 7.80 11.81
C THR A 28 1.23 7.15 11.77
N ASN A 29 0.17 7.96 11.86
CA ASN A 29 -1.20 7.46 11.83
C ASN A 29 -1.58 6.91 10.44
N VAL A 30 -1.17 7.59 9.37
CA VAL A 30 -1.39 7.13 7.99
C VAL A 30 -0.66 5.81 7.76
N ILE A 31 0.63 5.70 8.09
CA ILE A 31 1.43 4.49 7.91
C ILE A 31 0.85 3.32 8.72
N LEU A 32 0.50 3.55 10.00
CA LEU A 32 -0.10 2.53 10.84
C LEU A 32 -1.40 1.99 10.25
N LEU A 33 -2.32 2.88 9.87
CA LEU A 33 -3.64 2.48 9.37
C LEU A 33 -3.58 1.90 7.96
N SER A 34 -2.71 2.41 7.09
CA SER A 34 -2.54 1.89 5.71
C SER A 34 -1.97 0.49 5.74
N THR A 35 -0.97 0.26 6.60
CA THR A 35 -0.37 -1.06 6.80
C THR A 35 -1.40 -2.04 7.35
N LEU A 36 -2.20 -1.64 8.34
CA LEU A 36 -3.26 -2.50 8.89
C LEU A 36 -4.40 -2.73 7.90
N ALA A 37 -4.75 -1.74 7.08
CA ALA A 37 -5.79 -1.86 6.06
C ALA A 37 -5.45 -2.91 4.99
N ARG A 38 -4.15 -3.12 4.74
CA ARG A 38 -3.70 -4.12 3.78
C ARG A 38 -3.88 -5.57 4.26
N TYR A 39 -3.88 -5.81 5.57
CA TYR A 39 -3.80 -7.19 6.12
C TYR A 39 -4.86 -7.55 7.16
N ARG A 40 -5.52 -6.58 7.78
CA ARG A 40 -6.35 -6.83 8.96
C ARG A 40 -7.70 -6.13 8.97
N ILE A 41 -7.74 -4.88 8.53
CA ILE A 41 -8.96 -4.06 8.60
C ILE A 41 -9.38 -3.61 7.21
N ASP A 42 -10.66 -3.31 7.03
CA ASP A 42 -11.14 -2.75 5.77
C ASP A 42 -10.68 -1.29 5.60
N LEU A 43 -10.45 -0.86 4.36
CA LEU A 43 -10.02 0.50 4.02
C LEU A 43 -11.05 1.56 4.46
N THR A 44 -12.35 1.26 4.39
CA THR A 44 -13.43 2.15 4.86
C THR A 44 -13.35 2.34 6.37
N LEU A 45 -13.08 1.26 7.10
CA LEU A 45 -12.88 1.32 8.55
C LEU A 45 -11.62 2.11 8.89
N ALA A 46 -10.51 1.89 8.18
CA ALA A 46 -9.27 2.62 8.38
C ALA A 46 -9.46 4.13 8.19
N ASN A 47 -10.13 4.56 7.13
CA ASN A 47 -10.46 5.97 6.88
C ASN A 47 -11.37 6.55 7.98
N LYS A 48 -12.40 5.82 8.41
CA LYS A 48 -13.28 6.26 9.51
C LYS A 48 -12.51 6.44 10.83
N ILE A 49 -11.55 5.57 11.11
CA ILE A 49 -10.67 5.66 12.28
C ILE A 49 -9.75 6.88 12.14
N PHE A 50 -9.12 7.07 10.98
CA PHE A 50 -8.24 8.21 10.72
C PHE A 50 -8.97 9.55 10.94
N SER A 51 -10.15 9.75 10.33
CA SER A 51 -10.94 10.97 10.51
C SER A 51 -11.43 11.20 11.93
N ARG A 52 -11.42 10.18 12.80
CA ARG A 52 -11.66 10.36 14.24
C ARG A 52 -10.41 10.81 14.96
N TRP A 53 -9.26 10.23 14.62
CA TRP A 53 -7.98 10.57 15.24
C TRP A 53 -7.54 12.00 14.95
N GLU A 54 -7.92 12.56 13.80
CA GLU A 54 -7.74 13.99 13.50
C GLU A 54 -8.42 14.91 14.52
N ARG A 55 -9.52 14.46 15.14
CA ARG A 55 -10.32 15.26 16.07
C ARG A 55 -10.06 14.91 17.52
N LYS A 56 -9.58 13.70 17.80
CA LYS A 56 -9.50 13.16 19.16
C LYS A 56 -8.40 12.12 19.29
N ILE A 57 -7.58 12.29 20.33
CA ILE A 57 -6.61 11.29 20.76
C ILE A 57 -7.35 10.11 21.40
N GLU A 58 -7.06 8.89 20.96
CA GLU A 58 -7.69 7.66 21.45
C GLU A 58 -6.65 6.63 21.90
N HIS A 59 -7.09 5.65 22.70
CA HIS A 59 -6.23 4.53 23.09
C HIS A 59 -6.26 3.42 22.04
N ILE A 60 -5.08 3.01 21.58
CA ILE A 60 -4.88 1.91 20.64
C ILE A 60 -4.05 0.80 21.26
N CYS A 61 -4.32 -0.45 20.89
CA CYS A 61 -3.51 -1.57 21.35
C CYS A 61 -2.08 -1.48 20.81
N ILE A 62 -1.09 -1.70 21.68
CA ILE A 62 0.32 -1.78 21.27
C ILE A 62 0.52 -2.90 20.24
N SER A 63 -0.23 -4.00 20.34
CA SER A 63 -0.18 -5.11 19.39
C SER A 63 -0.40 -4.68 17.93
N HIS A 64 -1.21 -3.64 17.67
CA HIS A 64 -1.44 -3.17 16.31
C HIS A 64 -0.22 -2.46 15.71
N LEU A 65 0.59 -1.81 16.55
CA LEU A 65 1.86 -1.23 16.11
C LEU A 65 2.89 -2.32 15.83
N ILE A 66 2.95 -3.33 16.70
CA ILE A 66 3.82 -4.51 16.51
C ILE A 66 3.45 -5.21 15.19
N GLU A 67 2.17 -5.45 14.95
CA GLU A 67 1.68 -6.08 13.71
C GLU A 67 2.00 -5.24 12.47
N ALA A 68 1.78 -3.93 12.50
CA ALA A 68 2.12 -3.06 11.38
C ALA A 68 3.64 -3.09 11.11
N THR A 69 4.46 -2.99 12.16
CA THR A 69 5.92 -3.06 12.03
C THR A 69 6.37 -4.41 11.47
N PHE A 70 5.77 -5.51 11.93
CA PHE A 70 6.02 -6.86 11.42
C PHE A 70 5.68 -6.99 9.93
N VAL A 71 4.55 -6.44 9.50
CA VAL A 71 4.16 -6.43 8.09
C VAL A 71 5.19 -5.68 7.24
N LEU A 72 5.61 -4.50 7.68
CA LEU A 72 6.63 -3.72 6.98
C LEU A 72 7.97 -4.47 6.93
N LEU A 73 8.36 -5.14 8.02
CA LEU A 73 9.56 -5.97 8.08
C LEU A 73 9.52 -7.10 7.05
N ARG A 74 8.36 -7.75 6.91
CA ARG A 74 8.16 -8.82 5.92
C ARG A 74 8.30 -8.29 4.50
N GLU A 75 7.76 -7.12 4.23
CA GLU A 75 7.83 -6.50 2.90
C GLU A 75 9.27 -6.13 2.53
N ILE A 76 10.02 -5.51 3.45
CA ILE A 76 11.43 -5.19 3.19
C ILE A 76 12.30 -6.46 3.08
N GLN A 77 12.00 -7.50 3.86
CA GLN A 77 12.68 -8.79 3.73
C GLN A 77 12.40 -9.43 2.36
N GLN A 78 11.21 -9.25 1.78
CA GLN A 78 10.91 -9.76 0.43
C GLN A 78 11.71 -9.04 -0.65
N LEU A 79 11.99 -7.76 -0.46
CA LEU A 79 12.80 -6.97 -1.40
C LEU A 79 14.30 -7.25 -1.24
N LEU A 80 14.80 -7.38 0.00
CA LEU A 80 16.22 -7.62 0.31
C LEU A 80 16.64 -9.09 0.26
N GLY A 81 15.70 -10.02 0.42
CA GLY A 81 15.95 -11.45 0.63
C GLY A 81 16.26 -11.83 2.09
N SER A 82 16.68 -10.88 2.93
CA SER A 82 16.96 -11.06 4.35
C SER A 82 16.41 -9.89 5.18
N PRO A 83 16.12 -10.08 6.48
CA PRO A 83 15.67 -9.00 7.33
C PRO A 83 16.80 -7.96 7.54
N PRO A 84 16.51 -6.65 7.55
CA PRO A 84 17.49 -5.61 7.83
C PRO A 84 18.03 -5.76 9.26
N GLU A 85 19.34 -5.55 9.42
CA GLU A 85 20.02 -5.77 10.70
C GLU A 85 19.60 -4.75 11.77
N ASN A 86 19.49 -3.45 11.41
CA ASN A 86 19.33 -2.39 12.40
C ASN A 86 18.33 -1.29 11.98
N SER A 87 18.48 -0.71 10.79
CA SER A 87 17.71 0.45 10.32
C SER A 87 17.48 0.38 8.82
N LEU A 88 16.42 1.04 8.34
CA LEU A 88 16.19 1.20 6.91
C LEU A 88 17.21 2.12 6.23
N SER A 89 17.97 2.93 6.97
CA SER A 89 18.97 3.81 6.36
C SER A 89 20.21 3.07 5.86
N THR A 90 20.38 1.79 6.22
CA THR A 90 21.56 0.99 5.84
C THR A 90 21.31 0.11 4.62
N ILE A 91 20.10 0.14 4.05
CA ILE A 91 19.72 -0.70 2.92
C ILE A 91 19.98 0.03 1.59
N PRO A 92 20.10 -0.69 0.46
CA PRO A 92 20.28 -0.08 -0.86
C PRO A 92 19.16 0.91 -1.19
N GLU A 93 19.54 2.05 -1.76
CA GLU A 93 18.65 3.19 -2.05
C GLU A 93 17.50 2.82 -2.99
N ASP A 94 17.76 1.98 -3.99
CA ASP A 94 16.78 1.46 -4.94
C ASP A 94 15.71 0.60 -4.24
N VAL A 95 16.15 -0.26 -3.31
CA VAL A 95 15.23 -1.09 -2.50
C VAL A 95 14.41 -0.23 -1.55
N LEU A 96 15.03 0.79 -0.94
CA LEU A 96 14.32 1.72 -0.05
C LEU A 96 13.27 2.52 -0.82
N ASP A 97 13.59 2.99 -2.02
CA ASP A 97 12.63 3.71 -2.88
C ASP A 97 11.45 2.84 -3.28
N GLU A 98 11.69 1.59 -3.66
CA GLU A 98 10.61 0.63 -3.97
C GLU A 98 9.73 0.37 -2.75
N PHE A 99 10.34 0.12 -1.59
CA PHE A 99 9.63 -0.06 -0.33
C PHE A 99 8.77 1.16 0.03
N VAL A 100 9.34 2.36 -0.03
CA VAL A 100 8.65 3.62 0.27
C VAL A 100 7.52 3.86 -0.74
N ALA A 101 7.71 3.54 -2.01
CA ALA A 101 6.67 3.63 -3.03
C ALA A 101 5.47 2.71 -2.69
N HIS A 102 5.72 1.50 -2.22
CA HIS A 102 4.65 0.59 -1.76
C HIS A 102 3.90 1.15 -0.54
N VAL A 103 4.62 1.67 0.46
CA VAL A 103 3.98 2.27 1.64
C VAL A 103 3.16 3.51 1.25
N ARG A 104 3.69 4.36 0.37
CA ARG A 104 3.01 5.56 -0.18
C ARG A 104 1.74 5.21 -0.93
N MET A 105 1.77 4.15 -1.73
CA MET A 105 0.61 3.71 -2.51
C MET A 105 -0.58 3.44 -1.59
N TYR A 106 -0.42 2.68 -0.51
CA TYR A 106 -1.50 2.46 0.46
C TYR A 106 -1.78 3.68 1.33
N GLY A 107 -0.73 4.45 1.67
CA GLY A 107 -0.87 5.72 2.38
C GLY A 107 -1.77 6.71 1.64
N SER A 108 -1.69 6.78 0.31
CA SER A 108 -2.51 7.69 -0.52
C SER A 108 -4.01 7.41 -0.44
N LEU A 109 -4.40 6.20 -0.03
CA LEU A 109 -5.79 5.79 0.15
C LEU A 109 -6.37 6.21 1.52
N ILE A 110 -5.53 6.75 2.41
CA ILE A 110 -5.89 7.17 3.77
C ILE A 110 -5.43 8.62 4.00
N GLY A 111 -6.21 9.37 4.78
CA GLY A 111 -5.78 10.70 5.23
C GLY A 111 -5.79 11.76 4.14
N ASN A 112 -6.85 11.77 3.33
CA ASN A 112 -7.16 12.83 2.38
C ASN A 112 -6.03 13.14 1.37
N GLY A 113 -5.23 12.13 1.00
CA GLY A 113 -4.14 12.30 0.05
C GLY A 113 -2.88 12.92 0.65
N PHE A 114 -2.65 12.77 1.96
CA PHE A 114 -1.39 13.15 2.59
C PHE A 114 -0.21 12.47 1.88
N CYS A 115 0.78 13.26 1.46
CA CYS A 115 1.96 12.75 0.78
C CYS A 115 2.97 12.27 1.82
N LEU A 116 3.11 10.95 1.97
CA LEU A 116 4.16 10.38 2.82
C LEU A 116 5.53 10.65 2.21
N GLU A 117 6.48 11.05 3.05
CA GLU A 117 7.87 11.31 2.66
C GLU A 117 8.71 10.09 3.06
N ARG A 118 9.91 9.98 2.51
CA ARG A 118 10.78 8.83 2.78
C ARG A 118 11.13 8.78 4.27
N GLU A 119 11.44 9.94 4.83
CA GLU A 119 11.82 10.17 6.22
C GLU A 119 10.71 9.71 7.16
N HIS A 120 9.45 10.00 6.83
CA HIS A 120 8.30 9.52 7.60
C HIS A 120 8.23 7.99 7.69
N VAL A 121 8.54 7.29 6.60
CA VAL A 121 8.50 5.82 6.56
C VAL A 121 9.67 5.23 7.34
N VAL A 122 10.87 5.76 7.14
CA VAL A 122 12.09 5.34 7.86
C VAL A 122 11.93 5.57 9.36
N GLU A 123 11.51 6.76 9.77
CA GLU A 123 11.30 7.11 11.18
C GLU A 123 10.25 6.22 11.83
N PHE A 124 9.11 6.00 11.15
CA PHE A 124 8.09 5.10 11.65
C PHE A 124 8.64 3.69 11.85
N PHE A 125 9.30 3.13 10.84
CA PHE A 125 9.82 1.77 10.91
C PHE A 125 10.86 1.64 12.02
N ASP A 126 11.91 2.45 12.00
CA ASP A 126 13.03 2.34 12.93
C ASP A 126 12.56 2.55 14.38
N THR A 127 11.73 3.56 14.62
CA THR A 127 11.19 3.85 15.97
C THR A 127 10.43 2.66 16.55
N HIS A 128 9.61 1.99 15.74
CA HIS A 128 8.76 0.91 16.24
C HIS A 128 9.46 -0.45 16.19
N TYR A 129 10.34 -0.67 15.21
CA TYR A 129 11.14 -1.88 15.10
C TYR A 129 12.14 -1.98 16.24
N THR A 130 12.90 -0.91 16.54
CA THR A 130 13.82 -0.91 17.68
C THR A 130 13.07 -1.09 19.01
N LYS A 131 11.91 -0.43 19.16
CA LYS A 131 11.12 -0.49 20.40
C LYS A 131 10.47 -1.85 20.66
N TYR A 132 10.05 -2.55 19.62
CA TYR A 132 9.31 -3.82 19.71
C TYR A 132 10.05 -4.98 19.04
N HIS A 133 11.37 -4.90 18.98
CA HIS A 133 12.24 -5.81 18.23
C HIS A 133 11.97 -7.28 18.59
N ALA A 134 11.93 -7.60 19.88
CA ALA A 134 11.73 -8.97 20.35
C ALA A 134 10.35 -9.52 19.96
N GLU A 135 9.29 -8.70 20.07
CA GLU A 135 7.94 -9.11 19.71
C GLU A 135 7.77 -9.27 18.20
N VAL A 136 8.37 -8.37 17.41
CA VAL A 136 8.35 -8.45 15.95
C VAL A 136 9.10 -9.70 15.46
N LEU A 137 10.29 -9.98 16.00
CA LEU A 137 11.04 -11.20 15.66
C LEU A 137 10.32 -12.48 16.10
N ASN A 138 9.59 -12.45 17.22
CA ASN A 138 8.76 -13.58 17.65
C ASN A 138 7.63 -13.87 16.64
N LEU A 139 6.99 -12.82 16.12
CA LEU A 139 6.00 -12.97 15.04
C LEU A 139 6.64 -13.53 13.78
N LEU A 140 7.85 -13.07 13.41
CA LEU A 140 8.58 -13.60 12.26
C LEU A 140 8.96 -15.08 12.41
N GLY A 141 9.37 -15.51 13.61
CA GLY A 141 9.63 -16.92 13.91
C GLY A 141 8.37 -17.78 13.82
N LYS A 142 7.23 -17.29 14.31
CA LYS A 142 5.95 -17.98 14.21
C LYS A 142 5.43 -18.08 12.78
N ASP A 143 5.61 -17.03 11.96
CA ASP A 143 5.24 -17.04 10.55
C ASP A 143 6.01 -18.13 9.79
N ARG A 144 7.33 -18.23 10.01
CA ARG A 144 8.17 -19.30 9.45
C ARG A 144 7.72 -20.68 9.89
N GLN A 145 7.41 -20.87 11.18
CA GLN A 145 6.93 -22.17 11.67
C GLN A 145 5.57 -22.54 11.05
N SER A 146 4.67 -21.56 10.89
CA SER A 146 3.37 -21.81 10.23
C SER A 146 3.51 -22.18 8.75
N ILE A 147 4.55 -21.68 8.06
CA ILE A 147 4.87 -22.06 6.67
C ILE A 147 5.45 -23.48 6.64
N VAL A 148 6.38 -23.83 7.54
CA VAL A 148 6.96 -25.18 7.64
C VAL A 148 5.90 -26.23 7.99
N ASP A 149 4.91 -25.88 8.82
CA ASP A 149 3.78 -26.76 9.14
C ASP A 149 2.76 -26.85 7.97
N SER A 150 2.79 -25.91 7.03
CA SER A 150 1.96 -25.88 5.81
C SER A 150 2.68 -26.46 4.58
N GLU A 151 4.01 -26.59 4.61
CA GLU A 151 4.89 -27.08 3.55
C GLU A 151 4.83 -28.60 3.32
N VAL A 152 3.72 -29.24 3.74
CA VAL A 152 3.31 -30.53 3.16
C VAL A 152 2.54 -30.30 1.85
N VAL A 153 2.08 -29.09 1.52
CA VAL A 153 1.52 -28.73 0.21
C VAL A 153 1.77 -27.24 -0.13
N ASP A 154 2.65 -26.99 -1.10
CA ASP A 154 2.75 -25.78 -1.96
C ASP A 154 3.24 -24.43 -1.38
N ALA A 155 4.57 -24.26 -1.20
CA ALA A 155 5.23 -22.97 -0.97
C ALA A 155 5.33 -22.07 -2.21
N GLU A 156 5.16 -22.61 -3.41
CA GLU A 156 5.35 -21.88 -4.67
C GLU A 156 4.15 -20.98 -5.02
N VAL A 157 2.98 -21.26 -4.45
CA VAL A 157 1.70 -20.58 -4.74
C VAL A 157 1.57 -19.24 -4.00
N SER A 158 2.13 -19.10 -2.80
CA SER A 158 1.95 -17.88 -1.99
C SER A 158 2.72 -16.67 -2.57
N HIS A 159 3.93 -16.92 -3.07
CA HIS A 159 4.77 -15.88 -3.68
C HIS A 159 4.23 -15.43 -5.04
N THR A 160 3.72 -16.36 -5.85
CA THR A 160 3.02 -16.03 -7.11
C THR A 160 1.73 -15.26 -6.84
N LEU A 161 0.96 -15.60 -5.82
CA LEU A 161 -0.31 -14.93 -5.53
C LEU A 161 -0.11 -13.51 -5.00
N PHE A 162 0.97 -13.25 -4.26
CA PHE A 162 1.36 -11.89 -3.88
C PHE A 162 1.81 -11.07 -5.11
N ARG A 163 2.67 -11.63 -5.96
CA ARG A 163 3.07 -10.99 -7.22
C ARG A 163 1.89 -10.74 -8.15
N LEU A 164 0.94 -11.67 -8.23
CA LEU A 164 -0.28 -11.53 -9.02
C LEU A 164 -1.19 -10.43 -8.46
N ARG A 165 -1.37 -10.37 -7.14
CA ARG A 165 -2.11 -9.28 -6.49
C ARG A 165 -1.44 -7.92 -6.72
N LEU A 166 -0.12 -7.87 -6.69
CA LEU A 166 0.66 -6.67 -6.98
C LEU A 166 0.50 -6.24 -8.45
N LEU A 167 0.61 -7.17 -9.40
CA LEU A 167 0.41 -6.91 -10.83
C LEU A 167 -1.02 -6.45 -11.12
N ILE A 168 -2.02 -7.09 -10.53
CA ILE A 168 -3.42 -6.68 -10.66
C ILE A 168 -3.60 -5.27 -10.10
N PHE A 169 -2.98 -4.96 -8.97
CA PHE A 169 -3.11 -3.65 -8.36
C PHE A 169 -2.41 -2.54 -9.16
N VAL A 170 -1.19 -2.78 -9.65
CA VAL A 170 -0.47 -1.87 -10.56
C VAL A 170 -1.27 -1.67 -11.85
N TYR A 171 -1.85 -2.75 -12.39
CA TYR A 171 -2.72 -2.68 -13.55
C TYR A 171 -3.96 -1.82 -13.28
N MET A 172 -4.59 -1.96 -12.10
CA MET A 172 -5.74 -1.12 -11.72
C MET A 172 -5.35 0.36 -11.59
N ILE A 173 -4.19 0.70 -11.01
CA ILE A 173 -3.70 2.09 -10.99
C ILE A 173 -3.51 2.60 -12.41
N TYR A 174 -2.86 1.81 -13.27
CA TYR A 174 -2.64 2.19 -14.66
C TYR A 174 -3.96 2.47 -15.39
N VAL A 175 -4.97 1.62 -15.18
CA VAL A 175 -6.32 1.80 -15.75
C VAL A 175 -6.98 3.08 -15.21
N ILE A 176 -6.87 3.38 -13.91
CA ILE A 176 -7.44 4.59 -13.31
C ILE A 176 -6.74 5.85 -13.82
N MET A 177 -5.41 5.83 -13.90
CA MET A 177 -4.62 6.94 -14.42
C MET A 177 -4.97 7.19 -15.89
N TYR A 178 -5.07 6.13 -16.70
CA TYR A 178 -5.50 6.20 -18.08
C TYR A 178 -6.92 6.77 -18.21
N PHE A 179 -7.87 6.27 -17.42
CA PHE A 179 -9.24 6.75 -17.44
C PHE A 179 -9.30 8.25 -17.12
N THR A 180 -8.58 8.69 -16.09
CA THR A 180 -8.49 10.11 -15.69
C THR A 180 -7.87 10.96 -16.82
N LEU A 181 -6.76 10.49 -17.42
CA LEU A 181 -6.11 11.19 -18.53
C LEU A 181 -7.00 11.24 -19.79
N SER A 182 -7.77 10.18 -20.05
CA SER A 182 -8.69 10.12 -21.19
C SER A 182 -9.86 11.10 -21.01
N GLN A 183 -10.36 11.26 -19.79
CA GLN A 183 -11.41 12.22 -19.47
C GLN A 183 -10.93 13.66 -19.61
N THR A 184 -9.72 13.99 -19.12
CA THR A 184 -9.17 15.35 -19.27
C THR A 184 -8.94 15.70 -20.73
N LEU A 185 -8.39 14.77 -21.51
CA LEU A 185 -8.14 14.97 -22.95
C LEU A 185 -9.46 15.08 -23.74
N PHE A 186 -10.50 14.32 -23.36
CA PHE A 186 -11.85 14.44 -23.94
C PHE A 186 -12.49 15.79 -23.63
N ILE A 187 -12.32 16.32 -22.41
CA ILE A 187 -12.82 17.63 -22.02
C ILE A 187 -12.13 18.73 -22.83
N GLU A 188 -10.80 18.70 -22.97
CA GLU A 188 -10.06 19.68 -23.78
C GLU A 188 -10.47 19.62 -25.27
N ILE A 189 -10.64 18.43 -25.82
CA ILE A 189 -11.18 18.25 -27.18
C ILE A 189 -12.60 18.82 -27.29
N SER A 190 -13.47 18.54 -26.34
CA SER A 190 -14.85 19.05 -26.32
C SER A 190 -14.89 20.58 -26.24
N CYS A 191 -14.03 21.19 -25.42
CA CYS A 191 -13.90 22.65 -25.33
C CYS A 191 -13.38 23.27 -26.65
N THR A 192 -12.47 22.60 -27.35
CA THR A 192 -11.89 23.10 -28.62
C THR A 192 -12.79 22.89 -29.83
N THR A 193 -13.74 21.96 -29.79
CA THR A 193 -14.75 21.75 -30.85
C THR A 193 -15.84 22.83 -30.92
N SER A 194 -15.87 23.76 -29.95
CA SER A 194 -16.67 24.99 -30.03
C SER A 194 -16.11 26.03 -31.02
N LEU A 195 -14.93 25.80 -31.63
CA LEU A 195 -14.33 26.68 -32.63
C LEU A 195 -14.04 25.99 -33.97
N SER A 196 -14.75 26.47 -35.01
CA SER A 196 -14.48 26.42 -36.46
C SER A 196 -14.24 25.05 -37.13
N SER A 197 -14.90 24.85 -38.29
CA SER A 197 -14.92 23.61 -39.09
C SER A 197 -13.54 23.08 -39.53
N LYS A 198 -12.48 23.91 -39.50
CA LYS A 198 -11.11 23.48 -39.84
C LYS A 198 -10.44 22.62 -38.76
N LYS A 199 -10.82 22.74 -37.47
CA LYS A 199 -10.22 21.96 -36.37
C LYS A 199 -10.73 20.51 -36.29
N LYS A 200 -11.91 20.21 -36.85
CA LYS A 200 -12.52 18.88 -36.84
C LYS A 200 -11.68 17.80 -37.54
N LYS A 201 -10.88 18.17 -38.55
CA LYS A 201 -9.93 17.25 -39.22
C LYS A 201 -8.73 16.91 -38.34
N ILE A 202 -8.25 17.85 -37.54
CA ILE A 202 -7.06 17.67 -36.68
C ILE A 202 -7.40 16.76 -35.50
N THR A 203 -8.59 16.92 -34.90
CA THR A 203 -9.06 16.06 -33.80
C THR A 203 -9.21 14.59 -34.22
N ASN A 204 -9.74 14.34 -35.44
CA ASN A 204 -9.82 12.97 -35.97
C ASN A 204 -8.45 12.34 -36.23
N CYS A 205 -7.45 13.13 -36.64
CA CYS A 205 -6.08 12.64 -36.79
C CYS A 205 -5.43 12.30 -35.44
N ILE A 206 -5.65 13.09 -34.39
CA ILE A 206 -5.11 12.82 -33.06
C ILE A 206 -5.72 11.55 -32.46
N CYS A 207 -7.03 11.34 -32.59
CA CYS A 207 -7.67 10.09 -32.16
C CYS A 207 -7.11 8.87 -32.91
N LEU A 208 -6.87 8.96 -34.22
CA LEU A 208 -6.29 7.85 -34.99
C LEU A 208 -4.81 7.61 -34.68
N ILE A 209 -4.03 8.65 -34.37
CA ILE A 209 -2.59 8.51 -34.11
C ILE A 209 -2.31 8.03 -32.68
N VAL A 210 -3.14 8.40 -31.70
CA VAL A 210 -2.90 8.05 -30.29
C VAL A 210 -3.66 6.79 -29.86
N ILE A 211 -4.91 6.63 -30.32
CA ILE A 211 -5.77 5.51 -29.87
C ILE A 211 -5.47 4.24 -30.68
N TYR A 212 -5.19 4.35 -31.98
CA TYR A 212 -5.05 3.19 -32.86
C TYR A 212 -3.79 2.34 -32.59
N PRO A 213 -2.57 2.91 -32.44
CA PRO A 213 -1.39 2.11 -32.10
C PRO A 213 -1.50 1.46 -30.73
N PHE A 214 -2.28 2.07 -29.83
CA PHE A 214 -2.49 1.58 -28.47
C PHE A 214 -3.50 0.41 -28.41
N VAL A 215 -4.62 0.48 -29.14
CA VAL A 215 -5.54 -0.66 -29.28
C VAL A 215 -4.84 -1.86 -29.93
N VAL A 216 -3.97 -1.59 -30.91
CA VAL A 216 -3.13 -2.61 -31.55
C VAL A 216 -2.10 -3.18 -30.55
N SER A 217 -1.50 -2.36 -29.69
CA SER A 217 -0.55 -2.82 -28.66
C SER A 217 -1.23 -3.63 -27.55
N LEU A 218 -2.46 -3.25 -27.16
CA LEU A 218 -3.29 -3.98 -26.20
C LEU A 218 -3.69 -5.36 -26.75
N LEU A 219 -4.14 -5.42 -28.02
CA LEU A 219 -4.52 -6.67 -28.68
C LEU A 219 -3.33 -7.59 -28.96
N LEU A 220 -2.14 -7.05 -29.23
CA LEU A 220 -0.92 -7.82 -29.49
C LEU A 220 -0.12 -8.19 -28.22
N GLY A 221 -0.31 -7.47 -27.11
CA GLY A 221 0.35 -7.74 -25.82
C GLY A 221 -0.36 -8.80 -24.96
N LEU A 222 -1.68 -8.91 -25.10
CA LEU A 222 -2.53 -9.87 -24.38
C LEU A 222 -2.09 -11.34 -24.53
N PRO A 223 -1.70 -11.84 -25.72
CA PRO A 223 -1.25 -13.23 -25.88
C PRO A 223 0.06 -13.54 -25.15
N LYS A 224 1.01 -12.60 -25.11
CA LYS A 224 2.31 -12.79 -24.44
C LYS A 224 2.19 -12.80 -22.91
N CYS A 225 1.28 -12.03 -22.34
CA CYS A 225 0.99 -12.09 -20.90
C CYS A 225 0.29 -13.40 -20.49
N ILE A 226 -0.54 -13.98 -21.37
CA ILE A 226 -1.19 -15.28 -21.13
C ILE A 226 -0.18 -16.43 -21.19
N GLU A 227 0.85 -16.33 -22.03
CA GLU A 227 1.89 -17.36 -22.15
C GLU A 227 2.88 -17.35 -20.97
N LEU A 228 3.18 -16.16 -20.42
CA LEU A 228 3.92 -16.00 -19.17
C LEU A 228 3.15 -16.46 -17.90
N LEU A 229 1.83 -16.61 -17.99
CA LEU A 229 0.98 -17.17 -16.92
C LEU A 229 0.83 -18.70 -17.02
N ARG A 230 1.35 -19.32 -18.09
CA ARG A 230 1.27 -20.78 -18.31
C ARG A 230 2.57 -21.52 -17.95
N THR A 231 3.67 -20.79 -17.72
CA THR A 231 4.96 -21.30 -17.25
C THR A 231 5.18 -20.97 -15.78
#